data_AF-A0A060PWF8-F1
#
_entry.id   AF-A0A060PWF8-F1
#
_cell.length_a   1.000
_cell.length_b   1.000
_cell.length_c   1.000
_cell.angle_alpha   90.00
_cell.angle_beta   90.00
_cell.angle_gamma   90.00
#
_symmetry.space_group_name_H-M   'P 1'
#
loop_
_entity.id
_entity.type
_entity.pdbx_description
1 polymer ?
#
loop_
_entity_poly.entity_id
_entity_poly.type
_entity_poly.pdbx_seq_one_letter_code
_entity_poly.pdbx_strand_id
1 'polypeptide(L)'
;KYGFGSVGFNFLISAFGIQWALLMQGWFHSLDPTDGKIKIGVESLINADFCVASALISFGAVLGKVSPVQLMIMTLFEMTLYAVDEYILLNVLGARDAGGSMVIHVFGAYFGLAVTRVLYRPRLEQSNNTSNYHSDLFAMIGTLFLWMFWPSFNSAISHHGDGQHRGAINTYCALAASVVTSIGLSSLLEKKGKINMVHVQNATLAGGVALGTAAEMMLSTYGALIVGFIASTVSTLGFIFLTPLLERYLKVQDTCGVHNLHGMPGIIGGIVGAITAAVATEEVYSAEGLRHRLAIVTGCPVSRAASRAQLCVSLLPSGWWEEPSWVLF
;
A
#
# COMPACT_ATOMS: atom_id res chain seq x y z
N LYS A 1 -4.76 24.33 -9.75
CA LYS A 1 -3.92 24.98 -10.81
C LYS A 1 -2.49 24.42 -10.80
N TYR A 2 -2.32 23.09 -10.78
CA TYR A 2 -1.00 22.47 -10.61
C TYR A 2 -0.78 21.25 -11.53
N GLY A 3 -1.57 21.12 -12.61
CA GLY A 3 -1.55 19.94 -13.49
C GLY A 3 -0.18 19.65 -14.11
N PHE A 4 0.50 20.67 -14.63
CA PHE A 4 1.85 20.51 -15.20
C PHE A 4 2.88 20.09 -14.16
N GLY A 5 2.82 20.68 -12.95
CA GLY A 5 3.68 20.26 -11.84
C GLY A 5 3.40 18.83 -11.41
N SER A 6 2.12 18.43 -11.33
CA SER A 6 1.71 17.08 -10.97
C SER A 6 2.27 16.04 -11.94
N VAL A 7 1.97 16.14 -13.24
CA VAL A 7 2.40 15.12 -14.22
C VAL A 7 3.89 15.22 -14.55
N GLY A 8 4.42 16.44 -14.66
CA GLY A 8 5.82 16.66 -15.01
C GLY A 8 6.78 16.25 -13.90
N PHE A 9 6.46 16.54 -12.64
CA PHE A 9 7.31 16.13 -11.52
C PHE A 9 7.14 14.65 -11.19
N ASN A 10 5.94 14.07 -11.38
CA ASN A 10 5.78 12.62 -11.34
C ASN A 10 6.72 11.94 -12.34
N PHE A 11 6.75 12.42 -13.58
CA PHE A 11 7.63 11.85 -14.61
C PHE A 11 9.11 12.00 -14.25
N LEU A 12 9.51 13.15 -13.70
CA LEU A 12 10.86 13.38 -13.20
C LEU A 12 11.24 12.39 -12.09
N ILE A 13 10.39 12.23 -11.07
CA ILE A 13 10.61 11.30 -9.95
C ILE A 13 10.73 9.87 -10.48
N SER A 14 9.85 9.45 -11.38
CA SER A 14 9.91 8.11 -11.95
C SER A 14 11.19 7.88 -12.75
N ALA A 15 11.53 8.78 -13.67
CA ALA A 15 12.71 8.62 -14.54
C ALA A 15 14.03 8.62 -13.76
N PHE A 16 14.16 9.47 -12.74
CA PHE A 16 15.32 9.46 -11.85
C PHE A 16 15.29 8.24 -10.93
N GLY A 17 14.14 7.97 -10.34
CA GLY A 17 13.96 6.97 -9.31
C GLY A 17 14.28 5.57 -9.81
N ILE A 18 13.77 5.15 -10.98
CA ILE A 18 14.04 3.80 -11.51
C ILE A 18 15.55 3.52 -11.63
N GLN A 19 16.35 4.52 -12.01
CA GLN A 19 17.80 4.38 -12.14
C GLN A 19 18.44 4.17 -10.76
N TRP A 20 17.98 4.91 -9.75
CA TRP A 20 18.51 4.80 -8.40
C TRP A 20 18.02 3.53 -7.67
N ALA A 21 16.77 3.12 -7.86
CA ALA A 21 16.23 1.86 -7.35
C ALA A 21 17.02 0.66 -7.83
N LEU A 22 17.30 0.59 -9.15
CA LEU A 22 18.05 -0.52 -9.73
C LEU A 22 19.43 -0.69 -9.10
N LEU A 23 20.07 0.41 -8.70
CA LEU A 23 21.33 0.38 -7.96
C LEU A 23 21.11 -0.06 -6.51
N MET A 24 20.20 0.62 -5.80
CA MET A 24 19.94 0.38 -4.37
C MET A 24 19.47 -1.06 -4.10
N GLN A 25 18.40 -1.50 -4.76
CA GLN A 25 17.90 -2.88 -4.64
C GLN A 25 18.89 -3.88 -5.23
N GLY A 26 19.59 -3.50 -6.31
CA GLY A 26 20.63 -4.33 -6.91
C GLY A 26 21.76 -4.67 -5.93
N TRP A 27 22.19 -3.73 -5.08
CA TRP A 27 23.20 -3.99 -4.05
C TRP A 27 22.75 -4.98 -2.97
N PHE A 28 21.45 -5.05 -2.67
CA PHE A 28 20.90 -5.96 -1.66
C PHE A 28 20.53 -7.34 -2.21
N HIS A 29 20.15 -7.44 -3.49
CA HIS A 29 19.53 -8.65 -4.04
C HIS A 29 20.25 -9.28 -5.24
N SER A 30 20.91 -8.48 -6.09
CA SER A 30 21.35 -8.91 -7.43
C SER A 30 22.82 -8.66 -7.74
N LEU A 31 23.61 -8.26 -6.74
CA LEU A 31 25.04 -8.06 -6.85
C LEU A 31 25.75 -9.43 -6.89
N ASP A 32 26.35 -9.74 -8.02
CA ASP A 32 27.15 -10.94 -8.19
C ASP A 32 28.52 -10.74 -7.52
N PRO A 33 28.87 -11.51 -6.47
CA PRO A 33 30.13 -11.33 -5.75
C PRO A 33 31.35 -11.76 -6.58
N THR A 34 31.15 -12.50 -7.69
CA THR A 34 32.25 -13.01 -8.51
C THR A 34 32.80 -11.95 -9.48
N ASP A 35 31.92 -11.13 -10.06
CA ASP A 35 32.30 -10.07 -11.01
C ASP A 35 31.96 -8.65 -10.54
N GLY A 36 31.32 -8.51 -9.37
CA GLY A 36 30.97 -7.24 -8.76
C GLY A 36 29.86 -6.47 -9.50
N LYS A 37 29.06 -7.14 -10.34
CA LYS A 37 28.03 -6.49 -11.16
C LYS A 37 26.62 -6.80 -10.68
N ILE A 38 25.75 -5.79 -10.76
CA ILE A 38 24.30 -5.95 -10.58
C ILE A 38 23.71 -6.54 -11.86
N LYS A 39 23.05 -7.70 -11.77
CA LYS A 39 22.35 -8.33 -12.91
C LYS A 39 20.93 -7.79 -13.00
N ILE A 40 20.63 -7.08 -14.08
CA ILE A 40 19.31 -6.44 -14.30
C ILE A 40 18.47 -7.32 -15.21
N GLY A 41 17.30 -7.73 -14.73
CA GLY A 41 16.26 -8.43 -15.49
C GLY A 41 14.90 -7.74 -15.38
N VAL A 42 13.87 -8.35 -15.96
CA VAL A 42 12.48 -7.82 -15.90
C VAL A 42 11.99 -7.68 -14.46
N GLU A 43 12.30 -8.66 -13.60
CA GLU A 43 11.97 -8.60 -12.18
C GLU A 43 12.66 -7.41 -11.47
N SER A 44 13.90 -7.08 -11.85
CA SER A 44 14.59 -5.89 -11.34
C SER A 44 13.86 -4.60 -11.72
N LEU A 45 13.29 -4.54 -12.94
CA LEU A 45 12.51 -3.39 -13.39
C LEU A 45 11.19 -3.27 -12.62
N ILE A 46 10.49 -4.38 -12.41
CA ILE A 46 9.24 -4.43 -11.62
C ILE A 46 9.49 -3.91 -10.19
N ASN A 47 10.52 -4.44 -9.53
CA ASN A 47 10.87 -4.02 -8.17
C ASN A 47 11.34 -2.56 -8.11
N ALA A 48 12.02 -2.07 -9.15
CA ALA A 48 12.38 -0.66 -9.24
C ALA A 48 11.15 0.25 -9.36
N ASP A 49 10.16 -0.14 -10.16
CA ASP A 49 8.89 0.59 -10.25
C ASP A 49 8.08 0.55 -8.94
N PHE A 50 8.13 -0.55 -8.19
CA PHE A 50 7.56 -0.63 -6.83
C PHE A 50 8.24 0.33 -5.84
N CYS A 51 9.57 0.38 -5.85
CA CYS A 51 10.33 1.33 -5.04
C CYS A 51 9.97 2.78 -5.42
N VAL A 52 9.88 3.10 -6.72
CA VAL A 52 9.43 4.41 -7.21
C VAL A 52 7.99 4.72 -6.79
N ALA A 53 7.10 3.73 -6.79
CA ALA A 53 5.72 3.93 -6.37
C ALA A 53 5.63 4.47 -4.94
N SER A 54 6.51 4.04 -4.02
CA SER A 54 6.58 4.61 -2.68
C SER A 54 6.89 6.12 -2.68
N ALA A 55 7.85 6.55 -3.51
CA ALA A 55 8.20 7.97 -3.68
C ALA A 55 7.07 8.78 -4.32
N LEU A 56 6.27 8.18 -5.21
CA LEU A 56 5.08 8.83 -5.79
C LEU A 56 3.96 8.98 -4.75
N ILE A 57 3.84 8.04 -3.82
CA ILE A 57 2.95 8.18 -2.65
C ILE A 57 3.42 9.34 -1.78
N SER A 58 4.72 9.40 -1.44
CA SER A 58 5.28 10.52 -0.68
C SER A 58 5.09 11.86 -1.38
N PHE A 59 5.24 11.89 -2.71
CA PHE A 59 4.98 13.06 -3.52
C PHE A 59 3.54 13.56 -3.36
N GLY A 60 2.56 12.67 -3.28
CA GLY A 60 1.16 13.03 -3.00
C GLY A 60 0.99 13.79 -1.68
N ALA A 61 1.76 13.46 -0.64
CA ALA A 61 1.74 14.21 0.61
C ALA A 61 2.28 15.63 0.45
N VAL A 62 3.35 15.83 -0.33
CA VAL A 62 4.05 17.13 -0.47
C VAL A 62 3.66 17.93 -1.72
N LEU A 63 2.76 17.40 -2.56
CA LEU A 63 2.34 17.97 -3.84
C LEU A 63 1.95 19.44 -3.67
N GLY A 64 2.43 20.30 -4.58
CA GLY A 64 2.17 21.74 -4.56
C GLY A 64 3.05 22.56 -3.62
N LYS A 65 3.88 21.93 -2.77
CA LYS A 65 4.66 22.62 -1.73
C LYS A 65 6.18 22.47 -1.87
N VAL A 66 6.66 21.73 -2.85
CA VAL A 66 8.10 21.46 -3.01
C VAL A 66 8.54 21.70 -4.45
N SER A 67 9.81 22.07 -4.61
CA SER A 67 10.44 22.28 -5.92
C SER A 67 10.87 20.94 -6.53
N PRO A 68 11.10 20.87 -7.86
CA PRO A 68 11.61 19.65 -8.50
C PRO A 68 12.97 19.21 -7.93
N VAL A 69 13.83 20.16 -7.54
CA VAL A 69 15.13 19.82 -6.91
C VAL A 69 14.92 19.19 -5.53
N GLN A 70 13.98 19.70 -4.74
CA GLN A 70 13.62 19.09 -3.44
C GLN A 70 13.06 17.69 -3.63
N LEU A 71 12.25 17.47 -4.67
CA LEU A 71 11.72 16.14 -5.00
C LEU A 71 12.83 15.16 -5.37
N MET A 72 13.80 15.57 -6.20
CA MET A 72 14.95 14.73 -6.53
C MET A 72 15.76 14.32 -5.28
N ILE A 73 15.99 15.26 -4.36
CA ILE A 73 16.67 14.98 -3.09
C ILE A 73 15.85 14.02 -2.24
N MET A 74 14.54 14.24 -2.14
CA MET A 74 13.62 13.36 -1.41
C MET A 74 13.64 11.95 -1.99
N THR A 75 13.49 11.79 -3.30
CA THR A 75 13.54 10.50 -4.01
C THR A 75 14.87 9.77 -3.77
N LEU A 76 16.01 10.47 -3.79
CA LEU A 76 17.32 9.86 -3.53
C LEU A 76 17.35 9.20 -2.15
N PHE A 77 16.95 9.92 -1.10
CA PHE A 77 16.96 9.40 0.27
C PHE A 77 15.87 8.35 0.51
N GLU A 78 14.67 8.60 0.01
CA GLU A 78 13.52 7.73 0.21
C GLU A 78 13.77 6.34 -0.39
N MET A 79 14.29 6.27 -1.62
CA MET A 79 14.55 4.99 -2.27
C MET A 79 15.69 4.21 -1.64
N THR A 80 16.71 4.91 -1.10
CA THR A 80 17.75 4.26 -0.30
C THR A 80 17.15 3.64 0.97
N LEU A 81 16.26 4.35 1.66
CA LEU A 81 15.59 3.86 2.85
C LEU A 81 14.60 2.75 2.54
N TYR A 82 13.86 2.86 1.43
CA TYR A 82 12.97 1.81 0.93
C TYR A 82 13.75 0.52 0.71
N ALA A 83 14.89 0.55 0.01
CA ALA A 83 15.65 -0.66 -0.28
C ALA A 83 16.20 -1.34 0.99
N VAL A 84 16.58 -0.54 2.00
CA VAL A 84 16.98 -1.05 3.31
C VAL A 84 15.78 -1.67 4.04
N ASP A 85 14.63 -1.00 4.06
CA ASP A 85 13.41 -1.49 4.71
C ASP A 85 12.90 -2.78 4.05
N GLU A 86 12.85 -2.81 2.71
CA GLU A 86 12.50 -3.97 1.91
C GLU A 86 13.40 -5.18 2.24
N TYR A 87 14.72 -4.98 2.26
CA TYR A 87 15.66 -6.04 2.62
C TYR A 87 15.43 -6.55 4.06
N ILE A 88 15.20 -5.64 5.02
CA ILE A 88 14.92 -6.03 6.40
C ILE A 88 13.62 -6.83 6.46
N LEU A 89 12.53 -6.34 5.86
CA LEU A 89 11.22 -6.96 5.96
C LEU A 89 11.19 -8.32 5.27
N LEU A 90 11.67 -8.39 4.02
CA LEU A 90 11.52 -9.58 3.18
C LEU A 90 12.63 -10.61 3.43
N ASN A 91 13.88 -10.18 3.67
CA ASN A 91 15.00 -11.11 3.80
C ASN A 91 15.38 -11.39 5.26
N VAL A 92 15.35 -10.39 6.15
CA VAL A 92 15.74 -10.57 7.56
C VAL A 92 14.58 -11.09 8.41
N LEU A 93 13.39 -10.50 8.27
CA LEU A 93 12.20 -10.88 9.03
C LEU A 93 11.39 -12.00 8.37
N GLY A 94 11.56 -12.21 7.05
CA GLY A 94 10.84 -13.22 6.28
C GLY A 94 9.35 -12.89 6.12
N ALA A 95 8.98 -11.60 6.14
CA ALA A 95 7.62 -11.17 5.88
C ALA A 95 7.24 -11.44 4.41
N ARG A 96 5.95 -11.65 4.17
CA ARG A 96 5.37 -11.74 2.83
C ARG A 96 4.53 -10.51 2.58
N ASP A 97 4.83 -9.76 1.54
CA ASP A 97 4.12 -8.53 1.20
C ASP A 97 4.11 -8.27 -0.31
N ALA A 98 3.57 -9.23 -1.08
CA ALA A 98 3.71 -9.25 -2.55
C ALA A 98 3.18 -7.98 -3.25
N GLY A 99 2.06 -7.42 -2.78
CA GLY A 99 1.51 -6.15 -3.27
C GLY A 99 1.94 -4.92 -2.47
N GLY A 100 2.87 -5.06 -1.53
CA GLY A 100 3.50 -3.93 -0.85
C GLY A 100 2.59 -3.09 0.03
N SER A 101 1.60 -3.67 0.74
CA SER A 101 0.81 -2.87 1.69
C SER A 101 1.69 -2.24 2.76
N MET A 102 2.75 -2.93 3.17
CA MET A 102 3.73 -2.43 4.15
C MET A 102 4.89 -1.71 3.44
N VAL A 103 5.65 -2.44 2.61
CA VAL A 103 6.92 -1.93 2.05
C VAL A 103 6.72 -0.77 1.07
N ILE A 104 5.59 -0.68 0.37
CA ILE A 104 5.29 0.42 -0.57
C ILE A 104 4.36 1.44 0.09
N HIS A 105 3.17 1.00 0.51
CA HIS A 105 2.08 1.91 0.85
C HIS A 105 2.22 2.54 2.24
N VAL A 106 2.45 1.74 3.28
CA VAL A 106 2.72 2.27 4.64
C VAL A 106 4.01 3.09 4.61
N PHE A 107 5.09 2.54 4.07
CA PHE A 107 6.38 3.24 3.99
C PHE A 107 6.24 4.61 3.30
N GLY A 108 5.76 4.65 2.06
CA GLY A 108 5.62 5.90 1.30
C GLY A 108 4.63 6.88 1.95
N ALA A 109 3.51 6.39 2.49
CA ALA A 109 2.55 7.29 3.14
C ALA A 109 3.18 7.98 4.35
N TYR A 110 3.79 7.22 5.27
CA TYR A 110 4.32 7.81 6.51
C TYR A 110 5.63 8.55 6.30
N PHE A 111 6.44 8.18 5.31
CA PHE A 111 7.58 8.98 4.88
C PHE A 111 7.12 10.36 4.37
N GLY A 112 6.19 10.40 3.42
CA GLY A 112 5.63 11.65 2.89
C GLY A 112 4.95 12.51 3.96
N LEU A 113 4.21 11.89 4.89
CA LEU A 113 3.58 12.60 6.01
C LEU A 113 4.61 13.21 6.97
N ALA A 114 5.70 12.49 7.26
CA ALA A 114 6.81 13.02 8.06
C ALA A 114 7.45 14.23 7.35
N VAL A 115 7.74 14.12 6.06
CA VAL A 115 8.31 15.23 5.26
C VAL A 115 7.36 16.42 5.24
N THR A 116 6.08 16.24 4.91
CA THR A 116 5.15 17.38 4.86
C THR A 116 4.89 18.00 6.23
N ARG A 117 5.05 17.23 7.31
CA ARG A 117 4.93 17.76 8.67
C ARG A 117 6.14 18.62 9.05
N VAL A 118 7.35 18.21 8.66
CA VAL A 118 8.56 19.02 8.84
C VAL A 118 8.47 20.29 7.99
N LEU A 119 7.96 20.19 6.78
CA LEU A 119 7.78 21.30 5.83
C LEU A 119 6.46 22.07 6.00
N TYR A 120 5.81 21.97 7.16
CA TYR A 120 4.52 22.62 7.42
C TYR A 120 4.56 24.13 7.09
N ARG A 121 3.53 24.61 6.37
CA ARG A 121 3.40 26.02 5.96
C ARG A 121 2.22 26.69 6.68
N PRO A 122 2.46 27.56 7.68
CA PRO A 122 1.38 28.20 8.46
C PRO A 122 0.43 29.09 7.64
N ARG A 123 0.92 29.64 6.52
CA ARG A 123 0.19 30.55 5.63
C ARG A 123 -0.06 29.94 4.25
N LEU A 124 -0.28 28.62 4.19
CA LEU A 124 -0.63 27.97 2.93
C LEU A 124 -2.00 28.47 2.47
N GLU A 125 -2.03 29.13 1.31
CA GLU A 125 -3.29 29.60 0.72
C GLU A 125 -4.13 28.40 0.25
N GLN A 126 -5.18 28.07 1.01
CA GLN A 126 -6.10 26.98 0.68
C GLN A 126 -6.93 27.25 -0.59
N SER A 127 -7.10 28.52 -0.98
CA SER A 127 -7.85 28.92 -2.17
C SER A 127 -7.25 28.38 -3.49
N ASN A 128 -5.97 28.03 -3.49
CA ASN A 128 -5.29 27.44 -4.64
C ASN A 128 -5.26 25.89 -4.60
N ASN A 129 -5.65 25.28 -3.47
CA ASN A 129 -5.76 23.83 -3.29
C ASN A 129 -7.18 23.34 -3.55
N THR A 130 -7.70 23.63 -4.75
CA THR A 130 -9.04 23.25 -5.18
C THR A 130 -9.02 22.62 -6.56
N SER A 131 -9.98 21.74 -6.83
CA SER A 131 -10.23 21.18 -8.15
C SER A 131 -11.23 22.02 -8.95
N ASN A 132 -11.34 21.70 -10.24
CA ASN A 132 -12.45 22.09 -11.10
C ASN A 132 -12.85 20.90 -11.97
N TYR A 133 -13.92 21.05 -12.76
CA TYR A 133 -14.46 19.99 -13.60
C TYR A 133 -13.40 19.29 -14.48
N HIS A 134 -12.56 20.06 -15.16
CA HIS A 134 -11.54 19.50 -16.06
C HIS A 134 -10.41 18.81 -15.31
N SER A 135 -9.96 19.37 -14.18
CA SER A 135 -8.91 18.71 -13.38
C SER A 135 -9.41 17.42 -12.75
N ASP A 136 -10.69 17.37 -12.33
CA ASP A 136 -11.28 16.16 -11.75
C ASP A 136 -11.47 15.05 -12.79
N LEU A 137 -11.88 15.40 -14.02
CA LEU A 137 -11.91 14.44 -15.12
C LEU A 137 -10.51 13.92 -15.46
N PHE A 138 -9.49 14.78 -15.45
CA PHE A 138 -8.12 14.36 -15.70
C PHE A 138 -7.59 13.44 -14.58
N ALA A 139 -7.87 13.76 -13.31
CA ALA A 139 -7.50 12.91 -12.18
C ALA A 139 -8.17 11.53 -12.25
N MET A 140 -9.43 11.46 -12.72
CA MET A 140 -10.12 10.18 -12.93
C MET A 140 -9.43 9.27 -13.95
N ILE A 141 -8.72 9.82 -14.94
CA ILE A 141 -7.91 9.00 -15.85
C ILE A 141 -6.86 8.24 -15.03
N GLY A 142 -6.14 8.92 -14.13
CA GLY A 142 -5.19 8.29 -13.23
C GLY A 142 -5.84 7.23 -12.35
N THR A 143 -6.97 7.55 -11.71
CA THR A 143 -7.73 6.60 -10.89
C THR A 143 -8.10 5.33 -11.66
N LEU A 144 -8.61 5.45 -12.89
CA LEU A 144 -9.04 4.29 -13.67
C LEU A 144 -7.87 3.41 -14.10
N PHE A 145 -6.74 4.00 -14.52
CA PHE A 145 -5.54 3.24 -14.86
C PHE A 145 -4.98 2.50 -13.64
N LEU A 146 -4.92 3.16 -12.47
CA LEU A 146 -4.52 2.52 -11.22
C LEU A 146 -5.48 1.37 -10.88
N TRP A 147 -6.79 1.61 -10.91
CA TRP A 147 -7.81 0.61 -10.57
C TRP A 147 -7.73 -0.62 -11.49
N MET A 148 -7.63 -0.41 -12.81
CA MET A 148 -7.60 -1.50 -13.79
C MET A 148 -6.31 -2.34 -13.72
N PHE A 149 -5.17 -1.73 -13.40
CA PHE A 149 -3.87 -2.41 -13.38
C PHE A 149 -3.41 -2.84 -11.99
N TRP A 150 -4.13 -2.49 -10.92
CA TRP A 150 -3.82 -2.95 -9.57
C TRP A 150 -3.78 -4.48 -9.41
N PRO A 151 -4.67 -5.28 -10.06
CA PRO A 151 -4.57 -6.73 -10.01
C PRO A 151 -3.21 -7.25 -10.50
N SER A 152 -2.64 -6.62 -11.54
CA SER A 152 -1.28 -6.93 -12.00
C SER A 152 -0.24 -6.48 -10.97
N PHE A 153 -0.40 -5.28 -10.40
CA PHE A 153 0.51 -4.75 -9.37
C PHE A 153 0.63 -5.72 -8.18
N ASN A 154 -0.49 -6.17 -7.61
CA ASN A 154 -0.51 -7.06 -6.44
C ASN A 154 -0.12 -8.52 -6.75
N SER A 155 0.10 -8.87 -8.02
CA SER A 155 0.42 -10.25 -8.44
C SER A 155 1.71 -10.37 -9.25
N ALA A 156 2.41 -9.25 -9.51
CA ALA A 156 3.56 -9.22 -10.41
C ALA A 156 4.74 -10.07 -9.91
N ILE A 157 5.01 -10.03 -8.60
CA ILE A 157 6.12 -10.76 -7.95
C ILE A 157 5.64 -11.99 -7.17
N SER A 158 4.34 -12.31 -7.25
CA SER A 158 3.80 -13.52 -6.66
C SER A 158 4.36 -14.75 -7.36
N HIS A 159 4.51 -15.84 -6.60
CA HIS A 159 4.91 -17.12 -7.18
C HIS A 159 4.00 -17.50 -8.35
N HIS A 160 4.63 -17.77 -9.51
CA HIS A 160 3.93 -18.03 -10.76
C HIS A 160 2.92 -19.18 -10.65
N GLY A 161 1.79 -19.00 -11.34
CA GLY A 161 0.67 -19.94 -11.34
C GLY A 161 -0.40 -19.55 -10.31
N ASP A 162 -0.51 -20.34 -9.25
CA ASP A 162 -1.63 -20.26 -8.30
C ASP A 162 -1.66 -18.95 -7.49
N GLY A 163 -0.50 -18.51 -6.96
CA GLY A 163 -0.39 -17.27 -6.19
C GLY A 163 -0.74 -16.04 -7.01
N GLN A 164 -0.17 -15.95 -8.21
CA GLN A 164 -0.41 -14.86 -9.14
C GLN A 164 -1.88 -14.77 -9.57
N HIS A 165 -2.51 -15.89 -9.95
CA HIS A 165 -3.92 -15.92 -10.34
C HIS A 165 -4.85 -15.46 -9.21
N ARG A 166 -4.64 -15.96 -7.99
CA ARG A 166 -5.41 -15.58 -6.82
C ARG A 166 -5.17 -14.13 -6.41
N GLY A 167 -3.92 -13.66 -6.46
CA GLY A 167 -3.57 -12.27 -6.18
C GLY A 167 -4.33 -11.29 -7.05
N ALA A 168 -4.45 -11.59 -8.34
CA ALA A 168 -5.23 -10.80 -9.28
C ALA A 168 -6.73 -10.80 -8.94
N ILE A 169 -7.34 -11.97 -8.72
CA ILE A 169 -8.78 -12.10 -8.42
C ILE A 169 -9.14 -11.42 -7.10
N ASN A 170 -8.39 -11.69 -6.03
CA ASN A 170 -8.65 -11.11 -4.71
C ASN A 170 -8.55 -9.58 -4.76
N THR A 171 -7.53 -9.04 -5.44
CA THR A 171 -7.37 -7.61 -5.62
C THR A 171 -8.54 -6.99 -6.40
N TYR A 172 -8.97 -7.63 -7.49
CA TYR A 172 -10.10 -7.18 -8.29
C TYR A 172 -11.40 -7.12 -7.46
N CYS A 173 -11.70 -8.17 -6.70
CA CYS A 173 -12.88 -8.22 -5.85
C CYS A 173 -12.84 -7.14 -4.76
N ALA A 174 -11.71 -6.95 -4.10
CA ALA A 174 -11.56 -5.92 -3.07
C ALA A 174 -11.77 -4.51 -3.64
N LEU A 175 -11.20 -4.23 -4.82
CA LEU A 175 -11.40 -2.97 -5.54
C LEU A 175 -12.86 -2.74 -5.93
N ALA A 176 -13.57 -3.78 -6.38
CA ALA A 176 -14.99 -3.68 -6.70
C ALA A 176 -15.83 -3.32 -5.46
N ALA A 177 -15.57 -3.97 -4.31
CA ALA A 177 -16.21 -3.63 -3.05
C ALA A 177 -15.86 -2.20 -2.59
N SER A 178 -14.63 -1.75 -2.79
CA SER A 178 -14.19 -0.39 -2.46
C SER A 178 -14.93 0.69 -3.26
N VAL A 179 -15.21 0.45 -4.54
CA VAL A 179 -15.97 1.39 -5.39
C VAL A 179 -17.37 1.61 -4.85
N VAL A 180 -18.12 0.51 -4.64
CA VAL A 180 -19.50 0.55 -4.15
C VAL A 180 -19.57 1.24 -2.79
N THR A 181 -18.66 0.88 -1.89
CA THR A 181 -18.65 1.40 -0.52
C THR A 181 -18.26 2.87 -0.48
N SER A 182 -17.22 3.30 -1.22
CA SER A 182 -16.78 4.69 -1.24
C SER A 182 -17.83 5.63 -1.82
N ILE A 183 -18.47 5.23 -2.93
CA ILE A 183 -19.54 6.03 -3.54
C ILE A 183 -20.76 6.10 -2.63
N GLY A 184 -21.16 4.96 -2.03
CA GLY A 184 -22.26 4.90 -1.09
C GLY A 184 -22.04 5.79 0.14
N LEU A 185 -20.87 5.70 0.78
CA LEU A 185 -20.51 6.52 1.93
C LEU A 185 -20.33 7.99 1.57
N SER A 186 -19.76 8.28 0.39
CA SER A 186 -19.67 9.66 -0.08
C SER A 186 -21.07 10.26 -0.22
N SER A 187 -22.01 9.56 -0.85
CA SER A 187 -23.38 10.05 -0.98
C SER A 187 -24.06 10.19 0.38
N LEU A 188 -23.88 9.22 1.29
CA LEU A 188 -24.51 9.22 2.61
C LEU A 188 -24.04 10.38 3.51
N LEU A 189 -22.75 10.71 3.47
CA LEU A 189 -22.13 11.65 4.42
C LEU A 189 -21.96 13.08 3.87
N GLU A 190 -21.95 13.24 2.55
CA GLU A 190 -21.88 14.56 1.93
C GLU A 190 -23.23 15.27 1.93
N LYS A 191 -23.16 16.62 1.92
CA LYS A 191 -24.37 17.44 1.97
C LYS A 191 -25.27 17.17 0.76
N LYS A 192 -26.56 16.93 1.03
CA LYS A 192 -27.61 16.70 0.03
C LYS A 192 -27.44 15.42 -0.81
N GLY A 193 -26.76 14.39 -0.29
CA GLY A 193 -26.64 13.12 -1.00
C GLY A 193 -25.62 13.14 -2.15
N LYS A 194 -24.82 14.20 -2.28
CA LYS A 194 -23.92 14.41 -3.42
C LYS A 194 -22.71 13.50 -3.35
N ILE A 195 -22.11 13.22 -4.51
CA ILE A 195 -20.85 12.48 -4.58
C ILE A 195 -19.69 13.47 -4.69
N ASN A 196 -18.67 13.30 -3.85
CA ASN A 196 -17.45 14.10 -3.87
C ASN A 196 -16.38 13.37 -4.68
N MET A 197 -15.85 14.04 -5.71
CA MET A 197 -14.88 13.45 -6.63
C MET A 197 -13.57 13.05 -5.96
N VAL A 198 -13.16 13.70 -4.85
CA VAL A 198 -11.96 13.29 -4.10
C VAL A 198 -12.12 11.87 -3.54
N HIS A 199 -13.31 11.53 -3.03
CA HIS A 199 -13.59 10.18 -2.54
C HIS A 199 -13.59 9.16 -3.70
N VAL A 200 -14.21 9.52 -4.83
CA VAL A 200 -14.26 8.64 -6.02
C VAL A 200 -12.87 8.39 -6.59
N GLN A 201 -12.03 9.42 -6.66
CA GLN A 201 -10.68 9.34 -7.24
C GLN A 201 -9.71 8.53 -6.38
N ASN A 202 -9.89 8.54 -5.06
CA ASN A 202 -8.91 7.98 -4.12
C ASN A 202 -9.46 6.79 -3.33
N ALA A 203 -10.56 6.95 -2.58
CA ALA A 203 -11.02 5.91 -1.65
C ALA A 203 -11.48 4.61 -2.35
N THR A 204 -11.86 4.70 -3.64
CA THR A 204 -12.19 3.54 -4.48
C THR A 204 -11.00 2.61 -4.73
N LEU A 205 -9.78 3.09 -4.50
CA LEU A 205 -8.52 2.36 -4.67
C LEU A 205 -8.05 1.68 -3.37
N ALA A 206 -8.66 2.00 -2.22
CA ALA A 206 -8.20 1.56 -0.90
C ALA A 206 -8.19 0.04 -0.73
N GLY A 207 -9.11 -0.68 -1.37
CA GLY A 207 -9.12 -2.14 -1.36
C GLY A 207 -7.92 -2.76 -2.07
N GLY A 208 -7.39 -2.12 -3.11
CA GLY A 208 -6.15 -2.56 -3.76
C GLY A 208 -4.96 -2.47 -2.82
N VAL A 209 -4.84 -1.35 -2.10
CA VAL A 209 -3.81 -1.14 -1.07
C VAL A 209 -3.93 -2.17 0.05
N ALA A 210 -5.13 -2.34 0.63
CA ALA A 210 -5.34 -3.21 1.77
C ALA A 210 -5.24 -4.71 1.44
N LEU A 211 -5.34 -5.10 0.18
CA LEU A 211 -5.11 -6.48 -0.23
C LEU A 211 -3.64 -6.79 -0.49
N GLY A 212 -2.75 -5.81 -0.66
CA GLY A 212 -1.37 -6.04 -1.12
C GLY A 212 -0.64 -7.19 -0.41
N THR A 213 -0.63 -7.21 0.93
CA THR A 213 0.04 -8.28 1.70
C THR A 213 -0.63 -9.64 1.57
N ALA A 214 -1.96 -9.67 1.64
CA ALA A 214 -2.74 -10.90 1.69
C ALA A 214 -3.24 -11.39 0.32
N ALA A 215 -2.98 -10.66 -0.76
CA ALA A 215 -3.54 -10.90 -2.09
C ALA A 215 -3.24 -12.33 -2.57
N GLU A 216 -1.98 -12.75 -2.45
CA GLU A 216 -1.53 -14.08 -2.83
C GLU A 216 -1.75 -15.14 -1.74
N MET A 217 -2.20 -14.78 -0.55
CA MET A 217 -2.52 -15.74 0.50
C MET A 217 -3.88 -16.40 0.21
N MET A 218 -4.18 -17.54 0.86
CA MET A 218 -5.46 -18.25 0.78
C MET A 218 -6.57 -17.50 1.53
N LEU A 219 -6.76 -16.23 1.17
CA LEU A 219 -7.95 -15.47 1.50
C LEU A 219 -9.06 -15.89 0.55
N SER A 220 -10.23 -16.21 1.08
CA SER A 220 -11.41 -16.45 0.27
C SER A 220 -11.81 -15.19 -0.50
N THR A 221 -12.50 -15.35 -1.63
CA THR A 221 -13.00 -14.21 -2.41
C THR A 221 -13.96 -13.33 -1.60
N TYR A 222 -14.75 -13.93 -0.70
CA TYR A 222 -15.59 -13.16 0.23
C TYR A 222 -14.74 -12.35 1.23
N GLY A 223 -13.61 -12.90 1.68
CA GLY A 223 -12.66 -12.19 2.55
C GLY A 223 -12.10 -10.96 1.85
N ALA A 224 -11.74 -11.07 0.57
CA ALA A 224 -11.27 -9.94 -0.23
C ALA A 224 -12.34 -8.83 -0.36
N LEU A 225 -13.62 -9.20 -0.58
CA LEU A 225 -14.74 -8.23 -0.59
C LEU A 225 -14.88 -7.50 0.75
N ILE A 226 -14.79 -8.23 1.88
CA ILE A 226 -14.86 -7.65 3.23
C ILE A 226 -13.72 -6.66 3.46
N VAL A 227 -12.49 -7.03 3.11
CA VAL A 227 -11.34 -6.12 3.26
C VAL A 227 -11.51 -4.87 2.39
N GLY A 228 -11.97 -5.02 1.15
CA GLY A 228 -12.29 -3.90 0.27
C GLY A 228 -13.36 -2.96 0.84
N PHE A 229 -14.40 -3.50 1.46
CA PHE A 229 -15.44 -2.73 2.17
C PHE A 229 -14.86 -1.98 3.38
N ILE A 230 -14.08 -2.63 4.24
CA ILE A 230 -13.49 -2.01 5.44
C ILE A 230 -12.51 -0.91 5.06
N ALA A 231 -11.58 -1.21 4.13
CA ALA A 231 -10.52 -0.28 3.72
C ALA A 231 -11.09 1.01 3.11
N SER A 232 -12.08 0.88 2.21
CA SER A 232 -12.75 2.04 1.61
C SER A 232 -13.60 2.83 2.59
N THR A 233 -14.22 2.15 3.57
CA THR A 233 -14.90 2.83 4.68
C THR A 233 -13.94 3.70 5.46
N VAL A 234 -12.81 3.13 5.91
CA VAL A 234 -11.77 3.85 6.65
C VAL A 234 -11.19 4.99 5.80
N SER A 235 -10.90 4.74 4.52
CA SER A 235 -10.39 5.77 3.60
C SER A 235 -11.38 6.93 3.44
N THR A 236 -12.66 6.64 3.18
CA THR A 236 -13.68 7.68 2.95
C THR A 236 -13.90 8.52 4.21
N LEU A 237 -14.03 7.87 5.38
CA LEU A 237 -14.12 8.57 6.66
C LEU A 237 -12.84 9.38 6.96
N GLY A 238 -11.67 8.86 6.54
CA GLY A 238 -10.40 9.55 6.63
C GLY A 238 -10.39 10.89 5.88
N PHE A 239 -10.85 10.89 4.63
CA PHE A 239 -10.97 12.11 3.83
C PHE A 239 -11.93 13.13 4.46
N ILE A 240 -13.09 12.67 4.95
CA ILE A 240 -14.14 13.55 5.49
C ILE A 240 -13.75 14.14 6.85
N PHE A 241 -13.22 13.30 7.74
CA PHE A 241 -13.04 13.66 9.15
C PHE A 241 -11.57 13.74 9.56
N LEU A 242 -10.73 12.79 9.17
CA LEU A 242 -9.38 12.69 9.70
C LEU A 242 -8.42 13.71 9.08
N THR A 243 -8.41 13.87 7.75
CA THR A 243 -7.54 14.86 7.08
C THR A 243 -7.68 16.27 7.66
N PRO A 244 -8.91 16.81 7.85
CA PRO A 244 -9.08 18.12 8.48
C PRO A 244 -8.54 18.17 9.94
N LEU A 245 -8.67 17.07 10.70
CA LEU A 245 -8.17 17.00 12.07
C LEU A 245 -6.64 16.96 12.11
N LEU A 246 -6.01 16.16 11.25
CA LEU A 246 -4.56 16.08 11.12
C LEU A 246 -3.94 17.42 10.74
N GLU A 247 -4.56 18.14 9.80
CA GLU A 247 -4.11 19.46 9.40
C GLU A 247 -4.25 20.47 10.54
N ARG A 248 -5.41 20.50 11.21
CA ARG A 248 -5.72 21.47 12.26
C ARG A 248 -4.90 21.27 13.53
N TYR A 249 -4.79 20.04 14.01
CA TYR A 249 -4.24 19.74 15.34
C TYR A 249 -2.81 19.21 15.28
N LEU A 250 -2.48 18.40 14.27
CA LEU A 250 -1.14 17.83 14.13
C LEU A 250 -0.26 18.59 13.14
N LYS A 251 -0.78 19.61 12.46
CA LYS A 251 -0.06 20.42 11.46
C LYS A 251 0.48 19.57 10.30
N VAL A 252 -0.28 18.55 9.89
CA VAL A 252 0.06 17.69 8.76
C VAL A 252 -0.79 18.10 7.55
N GLN A 253 -0.17 18.72 6.56
CA GLN A 253 -0.83 19.16 5.34
C GLN A 253 -0.71 18.07 4.28
N ASP A 254 -1.65 17.12 4.23
CA ASP A 254 -1.61 16.02 3.26
C ASP A 254 -2.40 16.37 1.99
N THR A 255 -1.71 16.73 0.89
CA THR A 255 -2.35 17.31 -0.30
C THR A 255 -3.27 16.32 -1.01
N CYS A 256 -2.83 15.07 -1.21
CA CYS A 256 -3.62 14.03 -1.87
C CYS A 256 -4.39 13.13 -0.89
N GLY A 257 -4.26 13.35 0.43
CA GLY A 257 -4.83 12.45 1.44
C GLY A 257 -4.20 11.06 1.38
N VAL A 258 -2.89 10.99 1.17
CA VAL A 258 -2.16 9.72 1.06
C VAL A 258 -2.23 8.91 2.35
N HIS A 259 -2.45 9.56 3.50
CA HIS A 259 -2.77 8.86 4.74
C HIS A 259 -4.04 8.01 4.62
N ASN A 260 -5.06 8.54 3.93
CA ASN A 260 -6.36 7.89 3.83
C ASN A 260 -6.37 6.76 2.82
N LEU A 261 -5.64 6.89 1.71
CA LEU A 261 -5.55 5.87 0.67
C LEU A 261 -4.44 4.85 0.94
N HIS A 262 -3.23 5.30 1.25
CA HIS A 262 -2.06 4.43 1.35
C HIS A 262 -1.73 4.07 2.81
N GLY A 263 -1.74 5.05 3.71
CA GLY A 263 -1.32 4.86 5.10
C GLY A 263 -2.24 3.92 5.90
N MET A 264 -3.50 4.31 6.12
CA MET A 264 -4.44 3.51 6.91
C MET A 264 -4.81 2.18 6.22
N PRO A 265 -5.15 2.16 4.91
CA PRO A 265 -5.42 0.90 4.22
C PRO A 265 -4.19 -0.01 4.16
N GLY A 266 -2.98 0.54 4.06
CA GLY A 266 -1.74 -0.24 4.12
C GLY A 266 -1.53 -0.93 5.47
N ILE A 267 -1.81 -0.23 6.59
CA ILE A 267 -1.82 -0.83 7.93
C ILE A 267 -2.86 -1.95 8.02
N ILE A 268 -4.07 -1.73 7.51
CA ILE A 268 -5.11 -2.76 7.44
C ILE A 268 -4.58 -3.97 6.66
N GLY A 269 -3.92 -3.77 5.53
CA GLY A 269 -3.34 -4.84 4.73
C GLY A 269 -2.26 -5.65 5.47
N GLY A 270 -1.36 -4.99 6.19
CA GLY A 270 -0.37 -5.67 7.04
C GLY A 270 -1.03 -6.52 8.13
N ILE A 271 -2.09 -6.00 8.78
CA ILE A 271 -2.86 -6.74 9.81
C ILE A 271 -3.59 -7.94 9.18
N VAL A 272 -4.25 -7.75 8.04
CA VAL A 272 -4.95 -8.83 7.32
C VAL A 272 -3.96 -9.90 6.87
N GLY A 273 -2.79 -9.51 6.35
CA GLY A 273 -1.72 -10.43 5.99
C GLY A 273 -1.22 -11.23 7.19
N ALA A 274 -0.97 -10.58 8.33
CA ALA A 274 -0.55 -11.24 9.56
C ALA A 274 -1.60 -12.25 10.07
N ILE A 275 -2.88 -11.86 10.08
CA ILE A 275 -3.98 -12.76 10.48
C ILE A 275 -4.08 -13.94 9.52
N THR A 276 -4.07 -13.69 8.21
CA THR A 276 -4.20 -14.72 7.17
C THR A 276 -3.04 -15.70 7.21
N ALA A 277 -1.82 -15.23 7.47
CA ALA A 277 -0.65 -16.07 7.70
C ALA A 277 -0.76 -16.90 8.99
N ALA A 278 -1.26 -16.30 10.08
CA ALA A 278 -1.37 -16.98 11.38
C ALA A 278 -2.43 -18.09 11.40
N VAL A 279 -3.50 -17.98 10.62
CA VAL A 279 -4.56 -19.00 10.50
C VAL A 279 -4.29 -20.02 9.39
N ALA A 280 -3.13 -19.96 8.73
CA ALA A 280 -2.80 -20.89 7.66
C ALA A 280 -2.58 -22.32 8.21
N THR A 281 -3.24 -23.30 7.60
CA THR A 281 -3.17 -24.71 7.99
C THR A 281 -2.58 -25.59 6.89
N GLU A 282 -2.02 -26.74 7.27
CA GLU A 282 -1.53 -27.74 6.31
C GLU A 282 -2.64 -28.31 5.44
N GLU A 283 -3.88 -28.33 5.91
CA GLU A 283 -5.04 -28.74 5.12
C GLU A 283 -5.27 -27.79 3.93
N VAL A 284 -5.13 -26.48 4.16
CA VAL A 284 -5.38 -25.46 3.13
C VAL A 284 -4.16 -25.25 2.22
N TYR A 285 -2.95 -25.29 2.77
CA TYR A 285 -1.72 -24.96 2.03
C TYR A 285 -0.89 -26.17 1.60
N SER A 286 -1.18 -27.38 2.09
CA SER A 286 -0.23 -28.50 2.18
C SER A 286 1.01 -28.18 3.04
N ALA A 287 1.69 -29.21 3.53
CA ALA A 287 2.95 -29.05 4.27
C ALA A 287 4.05 -28.37 3.42
N GLU A 288 4.09 -28.66 2.11
CA GLU A 288 5.04 -28.04 1.18
C GLU A 288 4.68 -26.58 0.90
N GLY A 289 3.41 -26.27 0.66
CA GLY A 289 2.98 -24.89 0.41
C GLY A 289 3.10 -23.98 1.62
N LEU A 290 2.93 -24.48 2.85
CA LEU A 290 3.25 -23.72 4.08
C LEU A 290 4.74 -23.41 4.16
N ARG A 291 5.60 -24.38 3.84
CA ARG A 291 7.06 -24.16 3.84
C ARG A 291 7.50 -23.17 2.77
N HIS A 292 6.97 -23.26 1.57
CA HIS A 292 7.35 -22.35 0.49
C HIS A 292 6.75 -20.95 0.67
N ARG A 293 5.49 -20.83 1.10
CA ARG A 293 4.78 -19.55 1.14
C ARG A 293 4.91 -18.82 2.48
N LEU A 294 4.98 -19.53 3.61
CA LEU A 294 4.86 -18.93 4.94
C LEU A 294 5.99 -19.31 5.91
N ALA A 295 6.90 -20.23 5.57
CA ALA A 295 8.00 -20.52 6.48
C ALA A 295 8.97 -19.35 6.54
N ILE A 296 8.93 -18.71 7.71
CA ILE A 296 9.99 -17.90 8.28
C ILE A 296 11.30 -18.70 8.13
N VAL A 297 12.31 -18.12 7.48
CA VAL A 297 13.64 -18.70 7.20
C VAL A 297 14.47 -18.83 8.49
N THR A 298 13.90 -19.45 9.52
CA THR A 298 14.61 -19.88 10.72
C THR A 298 14.26 -21.34 10.89
N GLY A 299 15.24 -22.25 10.85
CA GLY A 299 15.05 -23.70 10.93
C GLY A 299 14.39 -24.21 12.22
N CYS A 300 13.18 -23.75 12.51
CA CYS A 300 12.39 -24.03 13.68
C CYS A 300 11.10 -24.74 13.21
N PRO A 301 10.73 -25.87 13.81
CA PRO A 301 9.53 -26.61 13.44
C PRO A 301 8.28 -25.72 13.49
N VAL A 302 7.33 -25.96 12.58
CA VAL A 302 6.05 -25.24 12.39
C VAL A 302 5.30 -25.00 13.71
N SER A 303 5.43 -25.91 14.69
CA SER A 303 4.83 -25.79 16.03
C SER A 303 5.34 -24.61 16.88
N ARG A 304 6.53 -24.07 16.59
CA ARG A 304 7.12 -22.91 17.29
C ARG A 304 6.95 -21.58 16.54
N ALA A 305 6.55 -21.61 15.27
CA ALA A 305 6.27 -20.40 14.50
C ALA A 305 4.90 -19.81 14.89
N ALA A 306 3.90 -20.66 15.13
CA ALA A 306 2.59 -20.26 15.66
C ALA A 306 2.70 -19.52 17.01
N SER A 307 3.63 -19.93 17.87
CA SER A 307 3.87 -19.28 19.18
C SER A 307 4.59 -17.93 19.08
N ARG A 308 5.30 -17.64 17.98
CA ARG A 308 5.90 -16.32 17.73
C ARG A 308 4.95 -15.35 17.03
N ALA A 309 4.07 -15.83 16.14
CA ALA A 309 2.94 -15.03 15.65
C ALA A 309 2.00 -14.65 16.80
N GLN A 310 1.79 -15.55 17.77
CA GLN A 310 1.12 -15.24 19.03
C GLN A 310 1.84 -14.19 19.87
N LEU A 311 3.17 -14.06 19.80
CA LEU A 311 3.92 -13.08 20.58
C LEU A 311 3.64 -11.62 20.15
N CYS A 312 3.32 -11.39 18.88
CA CYS A 312 2.88 -10.08 18.39
C CYS A 312 1.42 -9.77 18.77
N VAL A 313 0.61 -10.79 19.08
CA VAL A 313 -0.80 -10.65 19.48
C VAL A 313 -0.97 -10.67 21.02
N SER A 314 -0.01 -11.22 21.76
CA SER A 314 -0.07 -11.39 23.23
C SER A 314 0.20 -10.13 24.06
N LEU A 315 0.24 -8.95 23.43
CA LEU A 315 0.21 -7.66 24.15
C LEU A 315 -1.21 -7.23 24.56
N LEU A 316 -2.23 -8.04 24.24
CA LEU A 316 -3.60 -7.86 24.73
C LEU A 316 -3.89 -8.90 25.84
N PRO A 317 -4.47 -8.49 27.00
CA PRO A 317 -4.68 -9.40 28.12
C PRO A 317 -5.57 -10.57 27.71
N SER A 318 -5.07 -11.79 27.90
CA SER A 318 -5.75 -13.04 27.58
C SER A 318 -6.91 -13.29 28.54
N GLY A 319 -8.12 -13.20 28.02
CA GLY A 319 -9.33 -13.74 28.63
C GLY A 319 -10.48 -13.52 27.66
N TRP A 320 -11.30 -14.56 27.47
CA TRP A 320 -12.52 -14.58 26.66
C TRP A 320 -12.38 -14.82 25.16
N TRP A 321 -12.13 -16.06 24.74
CA TRP A 321 -12.77 -16.64 23.54
C TRP A 321 -12.90 -18.16 23.72
N GLU A 322 -14.08 -18.61 24.19
CA GLU A 322 -14.55 -19.97 23.95
C GLU A 322 -14.96 -20.07 22.47
N GLU A 323 -14.65 -21.21 21.84
CA GLU A 323 -14.96 -21.51 20.43
C GLU A 323 -16.46 -21.47 20.13
N PRO A 324 -16.91 -20.81 19.05
CA PRO A 324 -18.17 -21.14 18.42
C PRO A 324 -17.93 -21.99 17.18
N SER A 325 -18.34 -23.26 17.26
CA SER A 325 -18.61 -24.11 16.11
C SER A 325 -19.73 -23.50 15.26
N TRP A 326 -19.45 -23.14 14.01
CA TRP A 326 -20.48 -22.92 13.00
C TRP A 326 -20.10 -23.59 11.68
N VAL A 327 -20.75 -24.72 11.43
CA VAL A 327 -20.97 -25.29 10.10
C VAL A 327 -22.19 -24.59 9.53
N LEU A 328 -22.10 -23.98 8.35
CA LEU A 328 -23.26 -23.60 7.55
C LEU A 328 -22.92 -23.67 6.05
N PHE A 329 -23.91 -24.15 5.30
CA PHE A 329 -23.95 -24.48 3.87
C PHE A 329 -23.43 -23.40 2.92
#